data_AF-A0AAW9IDP1-F1
#
_entry.id   AF-A0AAW9IDP1-F1
#
_cell.length_a   1.000
_cell.length_b   1.000
_cell.length_c   1.000
_cell.angle_alpha   90.00
_cell.angle_beta   90.00
_cell.angle_gamma   90.00
#
_symmetry.space_group_name_H-M   'P 1'
#
loop_
_entity.id
_entity.type
_entity.pdbx_description
1 polymer ?
#
loop_
_entity_poly.entity_id
_entity_poly.type
_entity_poly.pdbx_seq_one_letter_code
_entity_poly.pdbx_strand_id
1 'polypeptide(L)'
;VKEDSIITLASRDELNNKDEIEFLFSKKLQVHKVSEEFIQDLIEKIFLGEKENLFEVILNKAIELKSSDIHFEPQKEDILIRFRVDGVLIAITKIRTEEYQKLLSKIKVSGNMDITEKRRPQDGKSFIKINEKNYDLRLSTI
;
A
#
# COMPACT_ATOMS: atom_id res chain seq x y z
N VAL A 1 -8.91 -31.99 -3.12
CA VAL A 1 -9.23 -32.28 -1.70
C VAL A 1 -9.43 -30.94 -1.03
N LYS A 2 -10.67 -30.56 -0.74
CA LYS A 2 -11.12 -29.16 -0.56
C LYS A 2 -10.90 -28.64 0.87
N GLU A 3 -9.96 -27.69 1.00
CA GLU A 3 -10.02 -26.43 1.77
C GLU A 3 -10.99 -26.27 2.96
N ASP A 4 -10.86 -27.09 4.00
CA ASP A 4 -11.63 -26.95 5.26
C ASP A 4 -10.91 -26.12 6.34
N SER A 5 -9.86 -25.41 5.94
CA SER A 5 -9.03 -24.62 6.83
C SER A 5 -8.51 -23.34 6.18
N ILE A 6 -8.36 -22.28 6.98
CA ILE A 6 -7.63 -21.08 6.62
C ILE A 6 -6.17 -21.27 7.03
N ILE A 7 -5.27 -21.09 6.08
CA ILE A 7 -3.83 -21.06 6.35
C ILE A 7 -3.47 -19.63 6.72
N THR A 8 -2.81 -19.44 7.87
CA THR A 8 -2.29 -18.14 8.29
C THR A 8 -0.80 -18.25 8.54
N LEU A 9 -0.04 -17.31 7.97
CA LEU A 9 1.39 -17.17 8.21
C LEU A 9 1.59 -16.19 9.36
N ALA A 10 2.35 -16.58 10.38
CA ALA A 10 2.63 -15.72 11.52
C ALA A 10 4.07 -15.91 12.02
N SER A 11 4.66 -14.85 12.56
CA SER A 11 5.96 -14.94 13.24
C SER A 11 5.87 -15.53 14.65
N ARG A 12 4.65 -15.63 15.18
CA ARG A 12 4.34 -16.13 16.52
C ARG A 12 3.52 -17.42 16.43
N ASP A 13 3.64 -18.25 17.46
CA ASP A 13 3.00 -19.57 17.52
C ASP A 13 1.48 -19.47 17.77
N GLU A 14 1.03 -18.38 18.39
CA GLU A 14 -0.38 -18.16 18.73
C GLU A 14 -0.88 -16.80 18.25
N LEU A 15 -2.12 -16.78 17.77
CA LEU A 15 -2.85 -15.58 17.40
C LEU A 15 -3.89 -15.30 18.49
N ASN A 16 -3.86 -14.10 19.07
CA ASN A 16 -4.76 -13.69 20.14
C ASN A 16 -6.25 -13.78 19.76
N ASN A 17 -6.56 -13.74 18.45
CA ASN A 17 -7.94 -13.70 17.94
C ASN A 17 -8.29 -14.94 17.12
N LYS A 18 -7.66 -16.08 17.42
CA LYS A 18 -7.86 -17.33 16.67
C LYS A 18 -9.34 -17.73 16.59
N ASP A 19 -10.04 -17.77 17.73
CA ASP A 19 -11.43 -18.23 17.81
C ASP A 19 -12.39 -17.32 17.02
N GLU A 20 -12.13 -16.01 17.01
CA GLU A 20 -12.92 -15.04 16.24
C GLU A 20 -12.76 -15.26 14.73
N ILE A 21 -11.54 -15.51 14.27
CA ILE A 21 -11.25 -15.76 12.86
C ILE A 21 -11.90 -17.09 12.42
N GLU A 22 -11.78 -18.14 13.23
CA GLU A 22 -12.40 -19.44 12.92
C GLU A 22 -13.93 -19.32 12.82
N PHE A 23 -14.55 -18.55 13.71
CA PHE A 23 -15.97 -18.25 13.68
C PHE A 23 -16.39 -17.49 12.43
N LEU A 24 -15.71 -16.36 12.12
CA LEU A 24 -16.05 -15.48 10.99
C LEU A 24 -16.05 -16.21 9.65
N PHE A 25 -15.11 -17.12 9.47
CA PHE A 25 -14.95 -17.84 8.21
C PHE A 25 -15.53 -19.25 8.24
N SER A 26 -16.05 -19.69 9.39
CA SER A 26 -16.58 -21.05 9.60
C SER A 26 -15.58 -22.13 9.15
N LYS A 27 -14.28 -21.91 9.40
CA LYS A 27 -13.17 -22.78 8.98
C LYS A 27 -12.10 -22.81 10.05
N LYS A 28 -11.43 -23.95 10.22
CA LYS A 28 -10.33 -24.08 11.19
C LYS A 28 -9.11 -23.27 10.78
N LEU A 29 -8.43 -22.65 11.72
CA LEU A 29 -7.22 -21.87 11.47
C LEU A 29 -5.98 -22.76 11.62
N GLN A 30 -5.17 -22.84 10.57
CA GLN A 30 -3.87 -23.48 10.58
C GLN A 30 -2.79 -22.41 10.54
N VAL A 31 -2.21 -22.13 11.71
CA VAL A 31 -1.10 -21.18 11.84
C VAL A 31 0.20 -21.89 11.46
N HIS A 32 0.88 -21.36 10.44
CA HIS A 32 2.20 -21.79 10.03
C HIS A 32 3.21 -20.74 10.47
N LYS A 33 4.11 -21.14 11.37
CA LYS A 33 5.19 -20.28 11.82
C LYS A 33 6.17 -20.03 10.68
N VAL A 34 6.44 -18.77 10.40
CA VAL A 34 7.44 -18.31 9.44
C VAL A 34 8.29 -17.21 10.07
N SER A 35 9.43 -16.87 9.47
CA SER A 35 10.24 -15.77 9.99
C SER A 35 9.59 -14.41 9.68
N GLU A 36 9.92 -13.38 10.47
CA GLU A 36 9.43 -12.03 10.19
C GLU A 36 9.95 -11.51 8.84
N GLU A 37 11.19 -11.86 8.48
CA GLU A 37 11.78 -11.49 7.20
C GLU A 37 11.01 -12.11 6.03
N PHE A 38 10.53 -13.35 6.15
CA PHE A 38 9.73 -13.99 5.12
C PHE A 38 8.37 -13.31 4.93
N ILE A 39 7.73 -12.90 6.03
CA ILE A 39 6.46 -12.15 5.97
C ILE A 39 6.68 -10.80 5.27
N GLN A 40 7.76 -10.11 5.62
CA GLN A 40 8.11 -8.83 4.99
C GLN A 40 8.36 -8.99 3.48
N ASP A 41 9.17 -9.96 3.07
CA ASP A 41 9.41 -10.26 1.64
C ASP A 41 8.12 -10.61 0.90
N LEU A 42 7.22 -11.37 1.52
CA LEU A 42 5.92 -11.71 0.91
C LEU A 42 5.04 -10.46 0.75
N ILE A 43 4.96 -9.61 1.76
CA ILE A 43 4.24 -8.33 1.70
C ILE A 43 4.83 -7.48 0.58
N GLU A 44 6.14 -7.31 0.52
CA GLU A 44 6.81 -6.57 -0.53
C GLU A 44 6.48 -7.12 -1.91
N LYS A 45 6.52 -8.44 -2.13
CA LYS A 45 6.17 -9.04 -3.43
C LYS A 45 4.70 -8.86 -3.81
N ILE A 46 3.78 -9.03 -2.86
CA ILE A 46 2.34 -8.86 -3.12
C ILE A 46 2.03 -7.41 -3.49
N PHE A 47 2.61 -6.45 -2.77
CA PHE A 47 2.32 -5.04 -2.99
C PHE A 47 3.18 -4.41 -4.08
N LEU A 48 4.42 -4.83 -4.30
CA LEU A 48 5.42 -4.21 -5.20
C LEU A 48 5.76 -5.05 -6.44
N GLY A 49 5.18 -6.25 -6.61
CA GLY A 49 5.48 -7.15 -7.73
C GLY A 49 5.14 -6.62 -9.14
N GLU A 50 5.44 -7.44 -10.16
CA GLU A 50 5.68 -7.08 -11.57
C GLU A 50 4.52 -6.46 -12.38
N LYS A 51 3.32 -6.32 -11.83
CA LYS A 51 2.18 -5.79 -12.60
C LYS A 51 2.12 -4.26 -12.49
N GLU A 52 2.14 -3.60 -13.65
CA GLU A 52 1.89 -2.16 -13.74
C GLU A 52 0.58 -1.83 -13.02
N ASN A 53 0.70 -0.90 -12.06
CA ASN A 53 -0.35 -0.58 -11.12
C ASN A 53 -0.54 0.93 -11.07
N LEU A 54 -1.67 1.35 -10.51
CA LEU A 54 -2.06 2.75 -10.45
C LEU A 54 -0.98 3.67 -9.85
N PHE A 55 -0.16 3.18 -8.91
CA PHE A 55 0.92 3.98 -8.32
C PHE A 55 1.98 4.34 -9.35
N GLU A 56 2.47 3.35 -10.11
CA GLU A 56 3.45 3.56 -11.18
C GLU A 56 2.91 4.44 -12.29
N VAL A 57 1.65 4.27 -12.68
CA VAL A 57 1.01 5.14 -13.69
C VAL A 57 1.00 6.60 -13.23
N ILE A 58 0.64 6.85 -11.97
CA ILE A 58 0.60 8.20 -11.39
C ILE A 58 2.01 8.78 -11.27
N LEU A 59 2.99 8.00 -10.82
CA LEU A 59 4.39 8.42 -10.72
C LEU A 59 4.98 8.76 -12.09
N ASN A 60 4.78 7.91 -13.09
CA ASN A 60 5.21 8.17 -14.46
C ASN A 60 4.61 9.47 -14.99
N LYS A 61 3.31 9.70 -14.75
CA LYS A 61 2.66 10.95 -15.17
C LYS A 61 3.20 12.18 -14.45
N ALA A 62 3.46 12.07 -13.14
CA ALA A 62 4.06 13.15 -12.37
C ALA A 62 5.47 13.50 -12.86
N ILE A 63 6.27 12.49 -13.21
CA ILE A 63 7.61 12.65 -13.79
C ILE A 63 7.55 13.31 -15.16
N GLU A 64 6.65 12.85 -16.05
CA GLU A 64 6.44 13.43 -17.38
C GLU A 64 6.11 14.93 -17.29
N LEU A 65 5.25 15.29 -16.33
CA LEU A 65 4.84 16.67 -16.07
C LEU A 65 5.82 17.45 -15.19
N LYS A 66 6.96 16.86 -14.79
CA LYS A 66 7.96 17.47 -13.89
C LYS A 66 7.35 18.03 -12.60
N SER A 67 6.37 17.30 -12.04
CA SER A 67 5.70 17.68 -10.80
C SER A 67 6.65 17.60 -9.60
N SER A 68 6.59 18.58 -8.70
CA SER A 68 7.34 18.56 -7.43
C SER A 68 6.65 17.72 -6.36
N ASP A 69 5.31 17.70 -6.36
CA ASP A 69 4.50 17.04 -5.34
C ASP A 69 3.32 16.31 -5.98
N ILE A 70 2.90 15.21 -5.35
CA ILE A 70 1.67 14.50 -5.68
C ILE A 70 0.80 14.51 -4.43
N HIS A 71 -0.40 15.05 -4.56
CA HIS A 71 -1.38 15.11 -3.49
C HIS A 71 -2.52 14.13 -3.77
N PHE A 72 -2.80 13.28 -2.80
CA PHE A 72 -3.97 12.41 -2.77
C PHE A 72 -4.92 12.97 -1.71
N GLU A 73 -6.06 13.51 -2.13
CA GLU A 73 -6.97 14.25 -1.27
C GLU A 73 -8.32 13.55 -1.18
N PRO A 74 -8.57 12.79 -0.09
CA PRO A 74 -9.87 12.19 0.14
C PRO A 74 -10.97 13.25 0.21
N GLN A 75 -11.97 13.12 -0.65
CA GLN A 75 -13.22 13.85 -0.61
C GLN A 75 -14.33 12.94 -0.07
N LYS A 76 -15.57 13.45 -0.06
CA LYS A 76 -16.72 12.71 0.47
C LYS A 76 -17.00 11.40 -0.29
N GLU A 77 -16.79 11.38 -1.61
CA GLU A 77 -17.20 10.26 -2.49
C GLU A 77 -16.05 9.71 -3.35
N ASP A 78 -14.98 10.49 -3.52
CA ASP A 78 -13.84 10.14 -4.35
C ASP A 78 -12.55 10.69 -3.75
N ILE A 79 -11.42 10.38 -4.39
CA ILE A 79 -10.13 10.93 -4.03
C ILE A 79 -9.66 11.80 -5.19
N LEU A 80 -9.44 13.08 -4.91
CA LEU A 80 -8.89 14.02 -5.88
C LEU A 80 -7.37 13.88 -5.89
N ILE A 81 -6.80 13.66 -7.08
CA ILE A 81 -5.35 13.61 -7.26
C ILE A 81 -4.90 14.91 -7.90
N ARG A 82 -4.00 15.63 -7.22
CA ARG A 82 -3.43 16.89 -7.70
C ARG A 82 -1.92 16.82 -7.80
N PHE A 83 -1.35 17.44 -8.82
CA PHE A 83 0.09 17.59 -8.99
C PHE A 83 0.49 19.03 -8.78
N ARG A 84 1.67 19.27 -8.19
CA ARG A 84 2.27 20.60 -8.16
C ARG A 84 3.25 20.75 -9.32
N VAL A 85 2.85 21.50 -10.34
CA VAL A 85 3.69 21.79 -11.52
C VAL A 85 3.99 23.28 -11.52
N ASP A 86 5.27 23.64 -11.57
CA ASP A 86 5.74 25.04 -11.51
C ASP A 86 5.16 25.84 -10.33
N GLY A 87 5.02 25.17 -9.18
CA GLY A 87 4.48 25.75 -7.95
C GLY A 87 2.94 25.76 -7.84
N VAL A 88 2.23 25.46 -8.93
CA VAL A 88 0.76 25.50 -9.00
C VAL A 88 0.17 24.10 -8.84
N LEU A 89 -0.87 23.97 -8.02
CA LEU A 89 -1.62 22.72 -7.88
C LEU A 89 -2.66 22.57 -8.98
N ILE A 90 -2.57 21.48 -9.73
CA ILE A 90 -3.44 21.17 -10.87
C ILE A 90 -4.15 19.84 -10.59
N ALA A 91 -5.48 19.82 -10.76
CA ALA A 91 -6.27 18.59 -10.66
C ALA A 91 -6.01 17.70 -11.88
N ILE A 92 -5.60 16.45 -11.64
CA ILE A 92 -5.23 15.50 -12.68
C ILE A 92 -6.36 14.51 -12.94
N THR A 93 -6.88 13.90 -11.88
CA THR A 93 -7.95 12.91 -11.98
C THR A 93 -8.62 12.70 -10.63
N LYS A 94 -9.71 11.93 -10.63
CA LYS A 94 -10.40 11.43 -9.45
C LYS A 94 -10.44 9.90 -9.52
N ILE A 95 -10.24 9.25 -8.38
CA ILE A 95 -10.35 7.78 -8.26
C ILE A 95 -11.34 7.41 -7.16
N ARG A 96 -11.89 6.21 -7.25
CA ARG A 96 -12.84 5.73 -6.23
C ARG A 96 -12.11 5.39 -4.93
N THR A 97 -12.83 5.45 -3.82
CA THR A 97 -12.27 5.15 -2.48
C THR A 97 -11.64 3.76 -2.42
N GLU A 98 -12.22 2.75 -3.07
CA GLU A 98 -11.69 1.38 -3.04
C GLU A 98 -10.34 1.26 -3.76
N GLU A 99 -10.16 2.00 -4.85
CA GLU A 99 -8.90 2.06 -5.60
C GLU A 99 -7.82 2.76 -4.79
N TYR A 100 -8.20 3.83 -4.08
CA TYR A 100 -7.30 4.53 -3.18
C TYR A 100 -6.87 3.70 -1.98
N GLN A 101 -7.73 2.89 -1.37
CA GLN A 101 -7.29 2.03 -0.25
C GLN A 101 -6.18 1.07 -0.68
N LYS A 102 -6.27 0.49 -1.89
CA LYS A 102 -5.21 -0.37 -2.44
C LYS A 102 -3.93 0.42 -2.71
N LEU A 103 -4.08 1.61 -3.30
CA LEU A 103 -2.96 2.51 -3.59
C LEU A 103 -2.24 2.97 -2.31
N LEU A 104 -3.00 3.36 -1.29
CA LEU A 104 -2.48 3.81 0.01
C LEU A 104 -1.67 2.70 0.69
N SER A 105 -2.15 1.46 0.71
CA SER A 105 -1.38 0.34 1.24
C SER A 105 -0.05 0.15 0.50
N LYS A 106 -0.06 0.28 -0.83
CA LYS A 106 1.18 0.18 -1.63
C LYS A 106 2.15 1.33 -1.34
N ILE A 107 1.66 2.57 -1.25
CA ILE A 107 2.45 3.75 -0.86
C ILE A 107 3.08 3.53 0.51
N LYS A 108 2.30 3.03 1.47
CA LYS A 108 2.80 2.75 2.82
C LYS A 108 3.88 1.68 2.84
N VAL A 109 3.66 0.56 2.15
CA VAL A 109 4.69 -0.49 2.01
C VAL A 109 5.94 0.07 1.35
N SER A 110 5.82 0.84 0.26
CA SER A 110 6.98 1.44 -0.42
C SER A 110 7.80 2.41 0.44
N GLY A 111 7.16 2.99 1.46
CA GLY A 111 7.78 3.93 2.40
C GLY A 111 8.18 3.33 3.74
N ASN A 112 8.03 2.00 3.91
CA ASN A 112 8.20 1.30 5.19
C ASN A 112 7.32 1.89 6.32
N MET A 113 6.07 2.23 5.99
CA MET A 113 5.05 2.75 6.92
C MET A 113 4.08 1.66 7.35
N ASP A 114 3.44 1.84 8.52
CA ASP A 114 2.46 0.90 9.06
C ASP A 114 1.13 0.98 8.28
N ILE A 115 0.81 -0.10 7.56
CA ILE A 115 -0.41 -0.25 6.77
C ILE A 115 -1.68 -0.27 7.63
N THR A 116 -1.58 -0.68 8.90
CA THR A 116 -2.72 -0.84 9.81
C THR A 116 -3.09 0.47 10.50
N GLU A 117 -2.12 1.37 10.75
CA GLU A 117 -2.37 2.63 11.44
C GLU A 117 -2.97 3.70 10.51
N LYS A 118 -4.15 4.22 10.85
CA LYS A 118 -4.88 5.22 10.03
C LYS A 118 -5.18 6.52 10.78
N ARG A 119 -4.84 6.61 12.07
CA ARG A 119 -5.23 7.70 12.98
C ARG A 119 -4.09 8.67 13.26
N ARG A 120 -2.85 8.27 12.98
CA ARG A 120 -1.66 9.08 13.23
C ARG A 120 -0.95 9.37 11.92
N PRO A 121 -0.42 10.60 11.74
CA PRO A 121 0.48 10.90 10.64
C PRO A 121 1.66 9.95 10.62
N GLN A 122 2.13 9.64 9.41
CA GLN A 122 3.31 8.81 9.17
C GLN A 122 4.13 9.40 8.04
N ASP A 123 5.46 9.33 8.20
CA ASP A 123 6.42 9.73 7.18
C ASP A 123 7.23 8.51 6.74
N GLY A 124 7.49 8.43 5.44
CA GLY A 124 8.25 7.38 4.81
C GLY A 124 9.19 7.93 3.75
N LYS A 125 10.17 7.12 3.37
CA LYS A 125 11.04 7.39 2.23
C LYS A 125 11.06 6.18 1.32
N SER A 126 11.09 6.42 0.01
CA SER A 126 11.15 5.36 -0.98
C SER A 126 12.16 5.71 -2.06
N PHE A 127 13.00 4.75 -2.42
CA PHE A 127 13.90 4.86 -3.55
C PHE A 127 13.35 4.02 -4.68
N ILE A 128 12.98 4.66 -5.79
CA ILE A 128 12.41 3.99 -6.95
C ILE A 128 13.25 4.24 -8.20
N LYS A 129 13.23 3.28 -9.12
CA LYS A 129 13.87 3.40 -10.43
C LYS A 129 12.79 3.40 -11.51
N ILE A 130 12.66 4.51 -12.24
CA ILE A 130 11.72 4.68 -13.35
C ILE A 130 12.51 5.15 -14.57
N ASN A 131 12.35 4.46 -15.72
CA ASN A 131 13.04 4.79 -16.97
C ASN A 131 14.55 4.99 -16.77
N GLU A 132 15.17 4.04 -16.06
CA GLU A 132 16.60 4.03 -15.69
C GLU A 132 17.10 5.16 -14.78
N LYS A 133 16.21 6.08 -14.37
CA LYS A 133 16.52 7.14 -13.42
C LYS A 133 16.08 6.76 -12.01
N ASN A 134 16.92 7.08 -11.04
CA ASN A 134 16.62 6.90 -9.63
C ASN A 134 15.92 8.15 -9.09
N TYR A 135 14.85 7.95 -8.32
CA TYR A 135 14.09 8.99 -7.64
C TYR A 135 14.04 8.70 -6.15
N ASP A 136 14.30 9.72 -5.33
CA ASP A 136 14.10 9.71 -3.88
C ASP A 136 12.75 10.36 -3.60
N LEU A 137 11.80 9.58 -3.10
CA LEU A 137 10.46 10.02 -2.76
C LEU A 137 10.34 10.22 -1.26
N ARG A 138 9.77 11.35 -0.87
CA ARG A 138 9.26 11.60 0.48
C ARG A 138 7.77 11.34 0.49
N LEU A 139 7.34 10.41 1.34
CA LEU A 139 5.94 10.02 1.47
C LEU A 139 5.47 10.50 2.84
N SER A 140 4.27 11.09 2.87
CA SER A 140 3.65 11.52 4.13
C SER A 140 2.17 11.19 4.10
N THR A 141 1.64 10.87 5.27
CA THR A 141 0.21 10.73 5.54
C THR A 141 -0.13 11.65 6.70
N ILE A 142 -1.27 12.34 6.59
CA ILE A 142 -1.73 13.35 7.55
C ILE A 142 -3.08 12.96 8.15
#